data_AF-A0A0L0BN62-F1
#
_entry.id   AF-A0A0L0BN62-F1
#
_cell.length_a   1.000
_cell.length_b   1.000
_cell.length_c   1.000
_cell.angle_alpha   90.00
_cell.angle_beta   90.00
_cell.angle_gamma   90.00
#
_symmetry.space_group_name_H-M   'P 1'
#
loop_
_entity.id
_entity.type
_entity.pdbx_description
1 polymer ?
#
loop_
_entity_poly.entity_id
_entity_poly.type
_entity_poly.pdbx_seq_one_letter_code
_entity_poly.pdbx_strand_id
1 'polypeptide(L)'
;MLAMSDEADFTDFHEVNENNFEQIKNKATKIGYADGVNDGRESVFQNGFDQGYKDGLRTSFDLEKFRYFFKNLNIDKIKDKDLLKEKEAYTNLQIRESKSQLHFKYLNHPDDSLDFISQKQHEYVEKIMEKFTQELPKATDLLKVQSHTDFM
;
A
#
# COMPACT_ATOMS: atom_id res chain seq x y z
N MET A 1 38.60 10.95 -69.01
CA MET A 1 37.85 9.93 -68.25
C MET A 1 38.20 10.11 -66.78
N LEU A 2 37.43 10.90 -66.02
CA LEU A 2 37.59 11.06 -64.56
C LEU A 2 36.38 11.80 -63.94
N ALA A 3 35.16 11.40 -64.33
CA ALA A 3 33.93 12.02 -63.84
C ALA A 3 32.80 11.01 -63.56
N MET A 4 33.13 9.72 -63.41
CA MET A 4 32.14 8.66 -63.15
C MET A 4 32.35 7.91 -61.82
N SER A 5 33.40 8.24 -61.05
CA SER A 5 33.68 7.60 -59.75
C SER A 5 33.02 8.31 -58.57
N ASP A 6 32.86 9.63 -58.63
CA ASP A 6 32.47 10.43 -57.45
C ASP A 6 30.96 10.42 -57.19
N GLU A 7 30.12 10.24 -58.23
CA GLU A 7 28.65 10.11 -58.04
C GLU A 7 28.27 8.76 -57.43
N ALA A 8 29.01 7.68 -57.75
CA ALA A 8 28.75 6.35 -57.20
C ALA A 8 29.08 6.28 -55.69
N ASP A 9 30.20 6.88 -55.28
CA ASP A 9 30.64 6.94 -53.87
C ASP A 9 29.72 7.84 -53.02
N PHE A 10 29.21 8.94 -53.58
CA PHE A 10 28.27 9.83 -52.88
C PHE A 10 26.89 9.18 -52.66
N THR A 11 26.46 8.35 -53.61
CA THR A 11 25.19 7.62 -53.54
C THR A 11 25.26 6.50 -52.50
N ASP A 12 26.37 5.74 -52.46
CA ASP A 12 26.60 4.67 -51.48
C ASP A 12 26.71 5.23 -50.05
N PHE A 13 27.41 6.35 -49.86
CA PHE A 13 27.51 7.00 -48.56
C PHE A 13 26.16 7.52 -48.04
N HIS A 14 25.33 8.09 -48.92
CA HIS A 14 24.00 8.57 -48.56
C HIS A 14 23.07 7.41 -48.16
N GLU A 15 23.09 6.32 -48.94
CA GLU A 15 22.28 5.13 -48.69
C GLU A 15 22.69 4.42 -47.38
N VAL A 16 24.00 4.32 -47.11
CA VAL A 16 24.50 3.79 -45.82
C VAL A 16 24.07 4.67 -44.65
N ASN A 17 24.10 5.99 -44.81
CA ASN A 17 23.72 6.92 -43.74
C ASN A 17 22.20 6.91 -43.47
N GLU A 18 21.37 6.86 -44.51
CA GLU A 18 19.91 6.71 -44.37
C GLU A 18 19.53 5.38 -43.72
N ASN A 19 20.16 4.28 -44.14
CA ASN A 19 19.94 2.97 -43.54
C ASN A 19 20.35 2.93 -42.06
N ASN A 20 21.47 3.57 -41.71
CA ASN A 20 21.91 3.66 -40.32
C ASN A 20 20.96 4.54 -39.48
N PHE A 21 20.50 5.66 -40.04
CA PHE A 21 19.53 6.54 -39.40
C PHE A 21 18.20 5.83 -39.12
N GLU A 22 17.66 5.10 -40.09
CA GLU A 22 16.44 4.31 -39.90
C GLU A 22 16.65 3.16 -38.90
N GLN A 23 17.82 2.52 -38.86
CA GLN A 23 18.13 1.54 -37.82
C GLN A 23 18.19 2.16 -36.42
N ILE A 24 18.80 3.34 -36.26
CA ILE A 24 18.87 4.07 -34.99
C ILE A 24 17.47 4.46 -34.53
N LYS A 25 16.64 5.00 -35.43
CA LYS A 25 15.24 5.37 -35.15
C LYS A 25 14.40 4.17 -34.73
N ASN A 26 14.55 3.04 -35.41
CA ASN A 26 13.87 1.80 -35.07
C ASN A 26 14.31 1.24 -33.71
N LYS A 27 15.60 1.31 -33.39
CA LYS A 27 16.13 0.92 -32.06
C LYS A 27 15.60 1.85 -30.98
N ALA A 28 15.66 3.16 -31.18
CA ALA A 28 15.14 4.16 -30.25
C ALA A 28 13.64 3.96 -29.97
N THR A 29 12.85 3.66 -31.00
CA THR A 29 11.42 3.38 -30.87
C THR A 29 11.15 2.12 -30.05
N LYS A 30 11.89 1.03 -30.31
CA LYS A 30 11.75 -0.23 -29.55
C LYS A 30 12.16 -0.06 -28.09
N ILE A 31 13.24 0.67 -27.82
CA ILE A 31 13.69 0.99 -26.46
C ILE A 31 12.62 1.83 -25.76
N GLY A 32 12.16 2.92 -26.38
CA GLY A 32 11.11 3.77 -25.79
C GLY A 32 9.80 3.03 -25.51
N TYR A 33 9.39 2.10 -26.38
CA TYR A 33 8.23 1.24 -26.11
C TYR A 33 8.47 0.29 -24.92
N ALA A 34 9.65 -0.34 -24.86
CA ALA A 34 10.00 -1.25 -23.78
C ALA A 34 10.06 -0.52 -22.43
N ASP A 35 10.66 0.68 -22.41
CA ASP A 35 10.73 1.55 -21.23
C ASP A 35 9.32 2.00 -20.81
N GLY A 36 8.47 2.44 -21.75
CA GLY A 36 7.09 2.80 -21.45
C GLY A 36 6.26 1.64 -20.88
N VAL A 37 6.48 0.40 -21.36
CA VAL A 37 5.85 -0.81 -20.79
C VAL A 37 6.39 -1.09 -19.38
N ASN A 38 7.69 -0.91 -19.14
CA ASN A 38 8.30 -1.05 -17.82
C ASN A 38 7.72 -0.03 -16.83
N ASP A 39 7.72 1.24 -17.20
CA ASP A 39 7.22 2.35 -16.37
C ASP A 39 5.74 2.15 -16.04
N GLY A 40 4.95 1.70 -17.01
CA GLY A 40 3.54 1.37 -16.80
C GLY A 40 3.35 0.24 -15.78
N ARG A 41 4.15 -0.83 -15.87
CA ARG A 41 4.12 -1.93 -14.90
C ARG A 41 4.54 -1.49 -13.51
N GLU A 42 5.61 -0.70 -13.42
CA GLU A 42 6.11 -0.18 -12.16
C GLU A 42 5.07 0.72 -11.48
N SER A 43 4.44 1.62 -12.24
CA SER A 43 3.38 2.50 -11.72
C SER A 43 2.19 1.72 -11.13
N VAL A 44 1.72 0.69 -11.84
CA VAL A 44 0.63 -0.18 -11.33
C VAL A 44 1.07 -0.93 -10.06
N PHE A 45 2.31 -1.41 -10.02
CA PHE A 45 2.86 -2.08 -8.85
C PHE A 45 2.94 -1.15 -7.63
N GLN A 46 3.48 0.06 -7.81
CA GLN A 46 3.61 1.05 -6.73
C GLN A 46 2.24 1.46 -6.18
N ASN A 47 1.25 1.69 -7.05
CA ASN A 47 -0.12 1.99 -6.59
C ASN A 47 -0.71 0.86 -5.74
N GLY A 48 -0.51 -0.40 -6.14
CA GLY A 48 -0.96 -1.55 -5.35
C GLY A 48 -0.21 -1.71 -4.03
N PHE A 49 1.11 -1.45 -4.03
CA PHE A 49 1.94 -1.47 -2.83
C PHE A 49 1.50 -0.38 -1.84
N ASP A 50 1.36 0.87 -2.30
CA ASP A 50 0.98 2.01 -1.47
C ASP A 50 -0.39 1.80 -0.83
N GLN A 51 -1.36 1.31 -1.61
CA GLN A 51 -2.70 1.00 -1.12
C GLN A 51 -2.65 -0.12 -0.06
N GLY A 52 -1.95 -1.22 -0.35
CA GLY A 52 -1.79 -2.33 0.59
C GLY A 52 -1.05 -1.92 1.86
N TYR A 53 -0.02 -1.07 1.74
CA TYR A 53 0.73 -0.54 2.87
C TYR A 53 -0.15 0.34 3.76
N LYS A 54 -0.93 1.26 3.16
CA LYS A 54 -1.86 2.13 3.88
C LYS A 54 -2.91 1.31 4.66
N ASP A 55 -3.50 0.31 4.00
CA ASP A 55 -4.51 -0.54 4.59
C ASP A 55 -3.94 -1.42 5.73
N GLY A 56 -2.76 -1.99 5.53
CA GLY A 56 -2.06 -2.78 6.54
C GLY A 56 -1.60 -1.95 7.73
N LEU A 57 -1.05 -0.75 7.48
CA LEU A 57 -0.63 0.17 8.53
C LEU A 57 -1.82 0.62 9.39
N ARG A 58 -2.92 1.03 8.75
CA ARG A 58 -4.14 1.40 9.47
C ARG A 58 -4.66 0.26 10.34
N THR A 59 -4.83 -0.92 9.73
CA THR A 59 -5.31 -2.12 10.44
C THR A 59 -4.44 -2.45 11.65
N SER A 60 -3.12 -2.42 11.48
CA SER A 60 -2.21 -2.74 12.57
C SER A 60 -2.19 -1.66 13.65
N PHE A 61 -2.19 -0.38 13.27
CA PHE A 61 -2.20 0.72 14.22
C PHE A 61 -3.47 0.73 15.08
N ASP A 62 -4.64 0.61 14.45
CA ASP A 62 -5.93 0.64 15.14
C ASP A 62 -6.07 -0.52 16.14
N LEU A 63 -5.65 -1.74 15.76
CA LEU A 63 -5.71 -2.90 16.64
C LEU A 63 -4.65 -2.86 17.76
N GLU A 64 -3.40 -2.56 17.41
CA GLU A 64 -2.30 -2.58 18.37
C GLU A 64 -2.45 -1.47 19.41
N LYS A 65 -3.08 -0.35 19.08
CA LYS A 65 -3.34 0.73 20.05
C LYS A 65 -4.10 0.23 21.29
N PHE A 66 -5.21 -0.49 21.09
CA PHE A 66 -5.99 -1.06 22.18
C PHE A 66 -5.21 -2.17 22.89
N ARG A 67 -4.54 -3.03 22.11
CA ARG A 67 -3.72 -4.12 22.65
C ARG A 67 -2.64 -3.60 23.60
N TYR A 68 -1.86 -2.62 23.16
CA TYR A 68 -0.80 -2.01 23.96
C TYR A 68 -1.35 -1.26 25.15
N PHE A 69 -2.47 -0.55 25.00
CA PHE A 69 -3.14 0.13 26.10
C PHE A 69 -3.47 -0.86 27.23
N PHE A 70 -4.20 -1.93 26.94
CA PHE A 70 -4.59 -2.90 27.97
C PHE A 70 -3.44 -3.77 28.48
N LYS A 71 -2.45 -4.07 27.63
CA LYS A 71 -1.24 -4.81 28.01
C LYS A 71 -0.43 -4.04 29.05
N ASN A 72 -0.26 -2.73 28.87
CA ASN A 72 0.53 -1.87 29.77
C ASN A 72 -0.32 -1.26 30.90
N LEU A 73 -1.62 -1.55 30.93
CA LEU A 73 -2.51 -1.08 31.97
C LEU A 73 -2.13 -1.71 33.32
N ASN A 74 -1.56 -0.91 34.22
CA ASN A 74 -1.12 -1.34 35.54
C ASN A 74 -2.32 -1.49 36.49
N ILE A 75 -2.76 -2.73 36.67
CA ILE A 75 -3.95 -3.08 37.46
C ILE A 75 -3.79 -2.67 38.92
N ASP A 76 -2.59 -2.80 39.49
CA ASP A 76 -2.33 -2.52 40.91
C ASP A 76 -2.44 -1.03 41.24
N LYS A 77 -2.23 -0.16 40.25
CA LYS A 77 -2.30 1.30 40.40
C LYS A 77 -3.66 1.88 40.04
N ILE A 78 -4.51 1.13 39.33
CA ILE A 78 -5.77 1.65 38.79
C ILE A 78 -6.92 1.33 39.75
N LYS A 79 -7.52 2.39 40.27
CA LYS A 79 -8.76 2.31 41.08
C LYS A 79 -10.02 2.36 40.23
N ASP A 80 -9.87 2.56 38.93
CA ASP A 80 -10.98 2.72 37.99
C ASP A 80 -11.60 1.36 37.64
N LYS A 81 -12.72 1.05 38.30
CA LYS A 81 -13.41 -0.23 38.14
C LYS A 81 -13.96 -0.45 36.73
N ASP A 82 -14.32 0.61 36.02
CA ASP A 82 -14.87 0.49 34.67
C ASP A 82 -13.77 0.09 33.68
N LEU A 83 -12.57 0.68 33.83
CA LEU A 83 -11.43 0.35 32.98
C LEU A 83 -10.91 -1.09 33.22
N LEU A 84 -11.03 -1.59 34.45
CA LEU A 84 -10.74 -2.99 34.77
C LEU A 84 -11.73 -3.95 34.11
N LYS A 85 -13.04 -3.63 34.12
CA LYS A 85 -14.06 -4.40 33.39
C LYS A 85 -13.80 -4.39 31.89
N GLU A 86 -13.43 -3.25 31.33
CA GLU A 86 -13.09 -3.16 29.89
C GLU A 86 -11.84 -3.98 29.56
N LYS A 87 -10.85 -4.08 30.45
CA LYS A 87 -9.68 -4.96 30.25
C LYS A 87 -10.10 -6.44 30.15
N GLU A 88 -11.03 -6.86 30.99
CA GLU A 88 -11.60 -8.22 30.93
C GLU A 88 -12.40 -8.42 29.64
N ALA A 89 -13.26 -7.45 29.28
CA ALA A 89 -14.02 -7.48 28.03
C ALA A 89 -13.10 -7.57 26.80
N TYR A 90 -12.04 -6.76 26.75
CA TYR A 90 -11.04 -6.81 25.68
C TYR A 90 -10.36 -8.19 25.57
N THR A 91 -10.08 -8.83 26.70
CA THR A 91 -9.52 -10.19 26.72
C THR A 91 -10.52 -11.21 26.16
N ASN A 92 -11.80 -11.07 26.50
CA ASN A 92 -12.89 -11.94 26.04
C ASN A 92 -13.19 -11.76 24.54
N LEU A 93 -12.87 -10.61 23.96
CA LEU A 93 -13.00 -10.37 22.52
C LEU A 93 -12.08 -11.27 21.68
N GLN A 94 -11.01 -11.83 22.28
CA GLN A 94 -10.04 -12.72 21.63
C GLN A 94 -9.52 -12.17 20.29
N ILE A 95 -9.34 -10.85 20.20
CA ILE A 95 -8.77 -10.21 19.02
C ILE A 95 -7.33 -10.70 18.85
N ARG A 96 -7.02 -11.24 17.67
CA ARG A 96 -5.67 -11.70 17.36
C ARG A 96 -4.71 -10.53 17.21
N GLU A 97 -3.42 -10.83 17.23
CA GLU A 97 -2.39 -9.84 16.95
C GLU A 97 -2.57 -9.27 15.54
N SER A 98 -2.26 -7.99 15.35
CA SER A 98 -2.40 -7.30 14.04
C SER A 98 -1.73 -8.03 12.87
N LYS A 99 -0.64 -8.75 13.13
CA LYS A 99 0.12 -9.53 12.13
C LYS A 99 -0.58 -10.83 11.71
N SER A 100 -1.66 -11.22 12.37
CA SER A 100 -2.43 -12.41 12.03
C SER A 100 -3.09 -12.24 10.66
N GLN A 101 -2.90 -13.24 9.80
CA GLN A 101 -3.49 -13.31 8.47
C GLN A 101 -5.02 -13.16 8.45
N LEU A 102 -5.71 -13.48 9.56
CA LEU A 102 -7.16 -13.28 9.67
C LEU A 102 -7.61 -11.82 9.49
N HIS A 103 -6.71 -10.87 9.75
CA HIS A 103 -6.98 -9.45 9.55
C HIS A 103 -6.89 -9.03 8.09
N PHE A 104 -6.29 -9.84 7.21
CA PHE A 104 -5.98 -9.45 5.84
C PHE A 104 -7.02 -9.95 4.85
N LYS A 105 -7.81 -9.05 4.29
CA LYS A 105 -8.93 -9.40 3.39
C LYS A 105 -8.51 -9.75 1.98
N TYR A 106 -7.33 -9.32 1.53
CA TYR A 106 -6.79 -9.72 0.23
C TYR A 106 -6.65 -11.26 0.09
N LEU A 107 -6.44 -11.99 1.21
CA LEU A 107 -6.34 -13.46 1.19
C LEU A 107 -7.66 -14.16 0.80
N ASN A 108 -8.80 -13.48 0.99
CA ASN A 108 -10.11 -14.02 0.64
C ASN A 108 -10.60 -13.53 -0.74
N HIS A 109 -9.86 -12.60 -1.35
CA HIS A 109 -10.23 -11.85 -2.53
C HIS A 109 -9.05 -11.75 -3.53
N PRO A 110 -8.39 -12.88 -3.88
CA PRO A 110 -7.15 -12.84 -4.66
C PRO A 110 -7.34 -12.35 -6.11
N ASP A 111 -8.54 -12.54 -6.66
CA ASP A 111 -8.88 -12.22 -8.05
C ASP A 111 -9.68 -10.90 -8.18
N ASP A 112 -10.01 -10.26 -7.04
CA ASP A 112 -10.78 -9.02 -7.02
C ASP A 112 -9.88 -7.79 -7.25
N SER A 113 -10.49 -6.66 -7.58
CA SER A 113 -9.74 -5.40 -7.75
C SER A 113 -9.16 -4.89 -6.43
N LEU A 114 -8.04 -4.16 -6.51
CA LEU A 114 -7.41 -3.53 -5.35
C LEU A 114 -8.39 -2.63 -4.56
N ASP A 115 -9.25 -1.89 -5.27
CA ASP A 115 -10.27 -1.03 -4.66
C ASP A 115 -11.28 -1.85 -3.84
N PHE A 116 -11.72 -2.99 -4.37
CA PHE A 116 -12.66 -3.87 -3.67
C PHE A 116 -12.02 -4.50 -2.43
N ILE A 117 -10.79 -4.99 -2.56
CA ILE A 117 -10.01 -5.54 -1.44
C ILE A 117 -9.84 -4.47 -0.34
N SER A 118 -9.47 -3.26 -0.72
CA SER A 118 -9.30 -2.13 0.20
C SER A 118 -10.61 -1.79 0.91
N GLN A 119 -11.72 -1.75 0.17
CA GLN A 119 -13.04 -1.56 0.77
C GLN A 119 -13.36 -2.65 1.79
N LYS A 120 -13.10 -3.93 1.48
CA LYS A 120 -13.32 -5.04 2.41
C LYS A 120 -12.42 -4.97 3.63
N GLN A 121 -11.17 -4.52 3.46
CA GLN A 121 -10.27 -4.27 4.57
C GLN A 121 -10.79 -3.16 5.48
N HIS A 122 -11.26 -2.06 4.89
CA HIS A 122 -11.83 -0.95 5.64
C HIS A 122 -13.11 -1.35 6.40
N GLU A 123 -14.07 -1.99 5.72
CA GLU A 123 -15.30 -2.51 6.34
C GLU A 123 -15.00 -3.44 7.53
N TYR A 124 -13.95 -4.25 7.41
CA TYR A 124 -13.52 -5.14 8.48
C TYR A 124 -12.98 -4.39 9.69
N VAL A 125 -12.10 -3.40 9.48
CA VAL A 125 -11.54 -2.60 10.56
C VAL A 125 -12.63 -1.80 11.26
N GLU A 126 -13.53 -1.16 10.50
CA GLU A 126 -14.64 -0.38 11.09
C GLU A 126 -15.53 -1.24 11.99
N LYS A 127 -15.88 -2.46 11.56
CA LYS A 127 -16.66 -3.39 12.41
C LYS A 127 -15.97 -3.72 13.73
N ILE A 128 -14.64 -3.83 13.73
CA ILE A 128 -13.89 -4.04 14.98
C ILE A 128 -13.89 -2.77 15.83
N MET A 129 -13.69 -1.60 15.22
CA MET A 129 -13.71 -0.32 15.94
C MET A 129 -15.08 0.00 16.53
N GLU A 130 -16.16 -0.35 15.82
CA GLU A 130 -17.54 -0.29 16.34
C GLU A 130 -17.70 -1.19 17.56
N LYS A 131 -17.21 -2.43 17.48
CA LYS A 131 -17.23 -3.38 18.60
C LYS A 131 -16.45 -2.84 19.81
N PHE A 132 -15.28 -2.24 19.59
CA PHE A 132 -14.52 -1.58 20.65
C PHE A 132 -15.26 -0.37 21.22
N THR A 133 -15.94 0.43 20.40
CA THR A 133 -16.73 1.56 20.90
C THR A 133 -17.89 1.10 21.79
N GLN A 134 -18.52 -0.03 21.45
CA GLN A 134 -19.64 -0.59 22.21
C GLN A 134 -19.20 -1.29 23.50
N GLU A 135 -18.14 -2.10 23.44
CA GLU A 135 -17.70 -2.93 24.58
C GLU A 135 -16.65 -2.23 25.46
N LEU A 136 -15.92 -1.26 24.92
CA LEU A 136 -14.79 -0.58 25.54
C LEU A 136 -14.90 0.96 25.40
N PRO A 137 -16.06 1.56 25.75
CA PRO A 137 -16.32 2.98 25.49
C PRO A 137 -15.29 3.90 26.16
N LYS A 138 -14.88 3.61 27.39
CA LYS A 138 -13.95 4.47 28.15
C LYS A 138 -12.54 4.43 27.57
N ALA A 139 -12.03 3.24 27.28
CA ALA A 139 -10.75 3.08 26.58
C ALA A 139 -10.79 3.74 25.20
N THR A 140 -11.90 3.60 24.48
CA THR A 140 -12.09 4.24 23.18
C THR A 140 -12.02 5.77 23.30
N ASP A 141 -12.69 6.36 24.28
CA ASP A 141 -12.67 7.81 24.51
C ASP A 141 -11.26 8.30 24.90
N LEU A 142 -10.58 7.60 25.81
CA LEU A 142 -9.20 7.92 26.19
C LEU A 142 -8.24 7.88 25.00
N LEU A 143 -8.42 6.89 24.12
CA LEU A 143 -7.59 6.71 22.95
C LEU A 143 -7.96 7.69 21.82
N LYS A 144 -9.21 8.14 21.71
CA LYS A 144 -9.62 9.19 20.75
C LYS A 144 -9.02 10.55 21.08
N VAL A 145 -8.92 10.91 22.36
CA VAL A 145 -8.40 12.22 22.80
C VAL A 145 -6.93 12.46 22.38
N GLN A 146 -6.16 11.41 22.11
CA GLN A 146 -4.75 11.52 21.74
C GLN A 146 -4.48 11.81 20.25
N SER A 147 -5.49 11.84 19.36
CA SER A 147 -5.30 12.20 17.95
C SER A 147 -5.42 13.71 17.67
N HIS A 148 -5.51 14.54 18.71
CA HIS A 148 -5.55 16.01 18.63
C HIS A 148 -4.25 16.61 19.20
N THR A 149 -3.10 16.20 18.64
CA THR A 149 -1.88 16.99 18.74
C THR A 149 -1.42 17.24 17.32
N ASP A 150 -1.80 18.40 16.80
CA ASP A 150 -1.38 18.90 15.50
C ASP A 150 0.15 18.90 15.46
N PHE A 151 0.71 18.11 14.54
CA PHE A 151 2.06 18.35 14.04
C PHE A 151 1.98 19.62 13.16
N MET A 152 2.17 20.78 13.79
CA MET A 152 2.67 21.99 13.15
C MET A 152 4.20 21.93 13.06
#